data_AF-A0A2H0QDH5-F1
#
_entry.id   AF-A0A2H0QDH5-F1
#
_cell.length_a   1.000
_cell.length_b   1.000
_cell.length_c   1.000
_cell.angle_alpha   90.00
_cell.angle_beta   90.00
_cell.angle_gamma   90.00
#
_symmetry.space_group_name_H-M   'P 1'
#
loop_
_entity.id
_entity.type
_entity.pdbx_description
1 polymer ?
#
loop_
_entity_poly.entity_id
_entity_poly.type
_entity_poly.pdbx_seq_one_letter_code
_entity_poly.pdbx_strand_id
1 'polypeptide(L)'
;GVIDAAEWVGPWNDLAFGFYKVAKNYYGPGFHEGGPALELMLNSNAYEGLSADLQQVIKVSCAAENQIMLSEYLANNLRSAEILKKRYEIELQEYPQDILKAFFKESENVVREVAEEGKIERKIYESYIKFRKASMAYAKVGELGFLKGRLS
;
A
#
# COMPACT_ATOMS: atom_id res chain seq x y z
N GLY A 1 -0.30 -14.11 -20.58
CA GLY A 1 0.44 -14.69 -21.72
C GLY A 1 1.42 -15.75 -21.24
N VAL A 2 2.30 -15.40 -20.29
CA VAL A 2 3.07 -16.33 -19.44
C VAL A 2 2.50 -16.37 -18.01
N ILE A 3 1.90 -15.27 -17.58
CA ILE A 3 1.12 -15.14 -16.34
C ILE A 3 -0.36 -14.87 -16.68
N ASP A 4 -1.25 -15.29 -15.80
CA ASP A 4 -2.71 -15.18 -15.94
C ASP A 4 -3.31 -13.98 -15.19
N ALA A 5 -2.57 -13.44 -14.22
CA ALA A 5 -2.90 -12.26 -13.47
C ALA A 5 -1.63 -11.48 -13.12
N ALA A 6 -1.78 -10.19 -12.88
CA ALA A 6 -0.71 -9.31 -12.41
C ALA A 6 -1.30 -8.29 -11.46
N GLU A 7 -0.47 -7.83 -10.55
CA GLU A 7 -0.71 -6.67 -9.70
C GLU A 7 0.47 -5.69 -9.89
N TRP A 8 0.27 -4.43 -9.51
CA TRP A 8 1.35 -3.45 -9.53
C TRP A 8 1.16 -2.36 -8.47
N VAL A 9 0.31 -1.34 -8.70
CA VAL A 9 0.10 -0.28 -7.69
C VAL A 9 -1.36 0.17 -7.62
N GLY A 10 -1.97 0.46 -8.78
CA GLY A 10 -3.29 1.04 -8.80
C GLY A 10 -3.58 1.80 -10.09
N PRO A 11 -4.78 2.41 -10.20
CA PRO A 11 -5.31 2.89 -11.47
C PRO A 11 -4.38 3.81 -12.26
N TRP A 12 -3.56 4.63 -11.59
CA TRP A 12 -2.65 5.56 -12.24
C TRP A 12 -1.55 4.85 -13.04
N ASN A 13 -0.78 3.99 -12.40
CA ASN A 13 0.30 3.26 -13.06
C ASN A 13 -0.24 2.16 -13.97
N ASP A 14 -1.27 1.44 -13.52
CA ASP A 14 -1.81 0.30 -14.25
C ASP A 14 -2.44 0.72 -15.58
N LEU A 15 -3.03 1.92 -15.63
CA LEU A 15 -3.49 2.57 -16.86
C LEU A 15 -2.31 2.87 -17.79
N ALA A 16 -1.21 3.44 -17.28
CA ALA A 16 -0.03 3.76 -18.06
C ALA A 16 0.65 2.51 -18.64
N PHE A 17 0.66 1.41 -17.88
CA PHE A 17 1.19 0.11 -18.31
C PHE A 17 0.24 -0.65 -19.24
N GLY A 18 -1.03 -0.28 -19.26
CA GLY A 18 -1.98 -0.77 -20.24
C GLY A 18 -2.52 -2.16 -19.96
N PHE A 19 -2.55 -2.61 -18.70
CA PHE A 19 -3.07 -3.93 -18.34
C PHE A 19 -4.51 -4.15 -18.81
N TYR A 20 -5.32 -3.10 -18.88
CA TYR A 20 -6.69 -3.12 -19.41
C TYR A 20 -6.83 -3.66 -20.85
N LYS A 21 -5.74 -3.68 -21.62
CA LYS A 21 -5.70 -4.23 -22.98
C LYS A 21 -5.75 -5.75 -22.99
N VAL A 22 -5.31 -6.40 -21.91
CA VAL A 22 -5.15 -7.86 -21.82
C VAL A 22 -5.86 -8.49 -20.62
N ALA A 23 -6.26 -7.69 -19.62
CA ALA A 23 -7.04 -8.12 -18.46
C ALA A 23 -8.26 -7.21 -18.30
N LYS A 24 -9.43 -7.83 -18.07
CA LYS A 24 -10.70 -7.11 -17.86
C LYS A 24 -11.15 -7.06 -16.41
N ASN A 25 -10.72 -8.03 -15.62
CA ASN A 25 -11.03 -8.08 -14.20
C ASN A 25 -10.02 -7.24 -13.45
N TYR A 26 -10.48 -6.25 -12.70
CA TYR A 26 -9.64 -5.39 -11.89
C TYR A 26 -10.20 -5.35 -10.48
N TYR A 27 -9.49 -5.94 -9.51
CA TYR A 27 -10.01 -6.17 -8.17
C TYR A 27 -9.34 -5.29 -7.10
N GLY A 28 -10.13 -4.91 -6.10
CA GLY A 28 -9.71 -4.26 -4.88
C GLY A 28 -10.51 -4.76 -3.65
N PRO A 29 -10.13 -4.35 -2.43
CA PRO A 29 -8.87 -3.65 -2.13
C PRO A 29 -7.66 -4.55 -2.39
N GLY A 30 -6.47 -3.96 -2.60
CA GLY A 30 -5.21 -4.71 -2.63
C GLY A 30 -4.97 -5.35 -1.26
N PHE A 31 -5.37 -6.61 -1.09
CA PHE A 31 -5.33 -7.30 0.21
C PHE A 31 -3.89 -7.59 0.66
N HIS A 32 -2.97 -7.72 -0.30
CA HIS A 32 -1.55 -8.01 -0.08
C HIS A 32 -0.77 -6.77 0.37
N GLU A 33 -1.20 -5.58 -0.04
CA GLU A 33 -0.48 -4.32 0.19
C GLU A 33 -1.43 -3.18 0.62
N GLY A 34 -1.63 -3.04 1.93
CA GLY A 34 -2.53 -2.02 2.50
C GLY A 34 -2.02 -0.57 2.47
N GLY A 35 -0.80 -0.35 1.96
CA GLY A 35 -0.13 0.95 1.95
C GLY A 35 1.39 0.77 1.82
N PRO A 36 1.93 0.62 0.61
CA PRO A 36 3.35 0.40 0.42
C PRO A 36 4.14 1.63 0.88
N ALA A 37 5.05 1.44 1.81
CA ALA A 37 6.07 2.42 2.15
C ALA A 37 7.29 2.16 1.25
N LEU A 38 7.67 3.15 0.45
CA LEU A 38 8.92 3.07 -0.31
C LEU A 38 10.11 3.42 0.59
N GLU A 39 11.31 3.08 0.13
CA GLU A 39 12.54 3.30 0.88
C GLU A 39 13.59 4.06 0.06
N LEU A 40 14.42 4.83 0.77
CA LEU A 40 15.68 5.34 0.27
C LEU A 40 16.82 4.60 0.98
N MET A 41 17.62 3.87 0.22
CA MET A 41 18.84 3.24 0.72
C MET A 41 20.05 4.10 0.37
N LEU A 42 20.94 4.30 1.34
CA LEU A 42 22.16 5.10 1.19
C LEU A 42 23.36 4.28 1.65
N ASN A 43 24.50 4.47 0.98
CA ASN A 43 25.77 3.95 1.49
C ASN A 43 26.13 4.66 2.80
N SER A 44 26.43 3.89 3.86
CA SER A 44 26.71 4.44 5.20
C SER A 44 27.86 5.44 5.18
N ASN A 45 29.00 5.07 4.56
CA ASN A 45 30.19 5.93 4.53
C ASN A 45 29.93 7.23 3.77
N ALA A 46 29.20 7.16 2.65
CA ALA A 46 28.85 8.35 1.89
C ALA A 46 27.92 9.28 2.68
N TYR A 47 26.92 8.73 3.36
CA TYR A 47 25.98 9.50 4.16
C TYR A 47 26.64 10.12 5.41
N GLU A 48 27.46 9.34 6.12
CA GLU A 48 28.22 9.79 7.30
C GLU A 48 29.29 10.81 6.93
N GLY A 49 29.81 10.77 5.69
CA GLY A 49 30.74 11.76 5.16
C GLY A 49 30.12 13.14 4.86
N LEU A 50 28.79 13.25 4.87
CA LEU A 50 28.10 14.53 4.71
C LEU A 50 28.13 15.35 6.00
N SER A 51 28.11 16.68 5.86
CA SER A 51 27.89 17.58 6.98
C SER A 51 26.48 17.40 7.57
N ALA A 52 26.31 17.75 8.86
CA ALA A 52 25.08 17.51 9.59
C ALA A 52 23.85 18.19 8.96
N ASP A 53 24.02 19.37 8.35
CA ASP A 53 22.98 20.08 7.62
C ASP A 53 22.54 19.32 6.36
N LEU A 54 23.47 18.74 5.60
CA LEU A 54 23.14 17.94 4.40
C LEU A 54 22.48 16.60 4.77
N GLN A 55 22.93 15.95 5.84
CA GLN A 55 22.23 14.79 6.40
C GLN A 55 20.78 15.14 6.78
N GLN A 56 20.58 16.33 7.35
CA GLN A 56 19.25 16.80 7.72
C GLN A 56 18.39 17.12 6.50
N VAL A 57 18.97 17.73 5.45
CA VAL A 57 18.27 17.95 4.18
C VAL A 57 17.72 16.64 3.63
N ILE A 58 18.54 15.58 3.58
CA ILE A 58 18.11 14.25 3.11
C ILE A 58 16.91 13.74 3.92
N LYS A 59 16.99 13.79 5.25
CA LYS A 59 15.89 13.32 6.12
C LYS A 59 14.60 14.08 5.89
N VAL A 60 14.67 15.41 5.78
CA VAL A 60 13.50 16.26 5.55
C VAL A 60 12.91 16.03 4.17
N SER A 61 13.76 15.92 3.14
CA SER A 61 13.31 15.60 1.78
C SER A 61 12.60 14.25 1.73
N CYS A 62 13.16 13.19 2.35
CA CYS A 62 12.51 11.89 2.39
C CYS A 62 11.13 11.94 3.07
N ALA A 63 11.02 12.63 4.20
CA ALA A 63 9.75 12.78 4.91
C ALA A 63 8.72 13.57 4.09
N ALA A 64 9.15 14.63 3.39
CA ALA A 64 8.31 15.42 2.50
C ALA A 64 7.82 14.58 1.31
N GLU A 65 8.72 13.87 0.64
CA GLU A 65 8.36 13.02 -0.50
C GLU A 65 7.42 11.89 -0.11
N ASN A 66 7.60 11.27 1.07
CA ASN A 66 6.66 10.26 1.56
C ASN A 66 5.22 10.80 1.68
N GLN A 67 5.05 12.07 2.05
CA GLN A 67 3.74 12.73 2.16
C GLN A 67 3.20 13.20 0.81
N ILE A 68 4.06 13.79 -0.03
CA ILE A 68 3.71 14.28 -1.36
C ILE A 68 3.25 13.12 -2.24
N MET A 69 4.04 12.04 -2.29
CA MET A 69 3.74 10.85 -3.05
C MET A 69 2.35 10.30 -2.71
N LEU A 70 2.02 10.11 -1.42
CA LEU A 70 0.71 9.63 -1.00
C LEU A 70 -0.44 10.49 -1.55
N SER A 71 -0.25 11.82 -1.52
CA SER A 71 -1.24 12.79 -1.99
C SER A 71 -1.41 12.76 -3.50
N GLU A 72 -0.31 12.64 -4.24
CA GLU A 72 -0.31 12.53 -5.71
C GLU A 72 -0.95 11.22 -6.18
N TYR A 73 -0.63 10.11 -5.53
CA TYR A 73 -1.22 8.81 -5.83
C TYR A 73 -2.73 8.82 -5.63
N LEU A 74 -3.22 9.41 -4.53
CA LEU A 74 -4.66 9.57 -4.33
C LEU A 74 -5.30 10.35 -5.50
N ALA A 75 -4.79 11.53 -5.81
CA ALA A 75 -5.36 12.39 -6.85
C ALA A 75 -5.34 11.74 -8.25
N ASN A 76 -4.23 11.09 -8.61
CA ASN A 76 -4.08 10.50 -9.93
C ASN A 76 -4.77 9.14 -10.06
N ASN A 77 -4.87 8.35 -8.99
CA ASN A 77 -5.67 7.12 -9.01
C ASN A 77 -7.16 7.44 -9.23
N LEU A 78 -7.69 8.47 -8.57
CA LEU A 78 -9.08 8.92 -8.79
C LEU A 78 -9.33 9.28 -10.26
N ARG A 79 -8.46 10.08 -10.87
CA ARG A 79 -8.58 10.47 -12.28
C ARG A 79 -8.44 9.28 -13.23
N SER A 80 -7.51 8.38 -12.96
CA SER A 80 -7.20 7.26 -13.84
C SER A 80 -8.24 6.15 -13.74
N ALA A 81 -8.82 5.92 -12.57
CA ALA A 81 -9.97 5.03 -12.38
C ALA A 81 -11.16 5.48 -13.24
N GLU A 82 -11.45 6.78 -13.28
CA GLU A 82 -12.51 7.34 -14.13
C GLU A 82 -12.22 7.14 -15.62
N ILE A 83 -10.96 7.25 -16.05
CA ILE A 83 -10.55 6.97 -17.43
C ILE A 83 -10.74 5.49 -17.77
N LEU A 84 -10.25 4.59 -16.90
CA LEU A 84 -10.40 3.14 -17.05
C LEU A 84 -11.87 2.76 -17.22
N LYS A 85 -12.75 3.30 -16.36
CA LYS A 85 -14.18 3.05 -16.41
C LYS A 85 -14.83 3.59 -17.68
N LYS A 86 -14.64 4.88 -17.99
CA LYS A 86 -15.37 5.56 -19.07
C LYS A 86 -14.87 5.25 -20.47
N ARG A 87 -13.57 4.99 -20.64
CA ARG A 87 -12.97 4.79 -21.98
C ARG A 87 -12.69 3.33 -22.31
N TYR A 88 -12.44 2.51 -21.30
CA TYR A 88 -11.99 1.14 -21.50
C TYR A 88 -12.93 0.10 -20.85
N GLU A 89 -14.03 0.57 -20.25
CA GLU A 89 -15.05 -0.27 -19.60
C GLU A 89 -14.45 -1.20 -18.53
N ILE A 90 -13.37 -0.74 -17.87
CA ILE A 90 -12.74 -1.42 -16.74
C ILE A 90 -13.19 -0.75 -15.45
N GLU A 91 -13.87 -1.50 -14.61
CA GLU A 91 -14.30 -1.06 -13.28
C GLU A 91 -13.55 -1.82 -12.20
N LEU A 92 -13.17 -1.11 -11.14
CA LEU A 92 -12.58 -1.72 -9.95
C LEU A 92 -13.69 -2.44 -9.17
N GLN A 93 -13.50 -3.74 -8.95
CA GLN A 93 -14.47 -4.64 -8.33
C GLN A 93 -14.01 -5.03 -6.93
N GLU A 94 -14.96 -5.26 -6.03
CA GLU A 94 -14.64 -5.89 -4.76
C GLU A 94 -14.40 -7.39 -4.93
N TYR A 95 -13.39 -7.92 -4.24
CA TYR A 95 -13.26 -9.36 -4.08
C TYR A 95 -14.47 -9.96 -3.32
N PRO A 96 -14.86 -11.21 -3.62
CA PRO A 96 -15.83 -11.94 -2.80
C PRO A 96 -15.41 -11.98 -1.32
N GLN A 97 -16.37 -11.80 -0.42
CA GLN A 97 -16.11 -11.62 1.01
C GLN A 97 -15.51 -12.87 1.67
N ASP A 98 -15.87 -14.06 1.21
CA ASP A 98 -15.29 -15.33 1.65
C ASP A 98 -13.82 -15.46 1.24
N ILE A 99 -13.48 -15.03 0.02
CA ILE A 99 -12.10 -15.00 -0.48
C ILE A 99 -11.26 -13.99 0.31
N LEU A 100 -11.74 -12.76 0.53
CA LEU A 100 -11.01 -11.77 1.34
C LEU A 100 -10.76 -12.27 2.77
N LYS A 101 -11.76 -12.90 3.40
CA LYS A 101 -11.59 -13.48 4.74
C LYS A 101 -10.55 -14.59 4.76
N ALA A 102 -10.52 -15.44 3.73
CA ALA A 102 -9.52 -16.49 3.60
C ALA A 102 -8.11 -15.89 3.45
N PHE A 103 -7.94 -14.89 2.58
CA PHE A 103 -6.65 -14.21 2.39
C PHE A 103 -6.16 -13.54 3.67
N PHE A 104 -7.01 -12.77 4.36
CA PHE A 104 -6.58 -12.11 5.60
C PHE A 104 -6.24 -13.12 6.70
N LYS A 105 -7.02 -14.19 6.85
CA LYS A 105 -6.72 -15.26 7.82
C LYS A 105 -5.36 -15.89 7.54
N GLU A 106 -5.07 -16.22 6.28
CA GLU A 106 -3.79 -16.84 5.94
C GLU A 106 -2.63 -15.86 6.06
N SER A 107 -2.83 -14.58 5.71
CA SER A 107 -1.83 -13.54 5.92
C SER A 107 -1.42 -13.41 7.39
N GLU A 108 -2.35 -13.60 8.35
CA GLU A 108 -2.02 -13.58 9.77
C GLU A 108 -1.12 -14.75 10.19
N ASN A 109 -1.25 -15.91 9.55
CA ASN A 109 -0.38 -17.06 9.79
C ASN A 109 1.02 -16.79 9.24
N VAL A 110 1.14 -16.42 7.96
CA VAL A 110 2.42 -16.16 7.30
C VAL A 110 3.19 -15.02 7.97
N VAL A 111 2.51 -13.91 8.32
CA VAL A 111 3.17 -12.79 9.00
C VAL A 111 3.62 -13.17 10.42
N ARG A 112 2.94 -14.12 11.08
CA ARG A 112 3.36 -14.63 12.39
C ARG A 112 4.61 -15.49 12.30
N GLU A 113 4.79 -16.25 11.24
CA GLU A 113 5.97 -17.11 11.03
C GLU A 113 7.26 -16.29 11.00
N VAL A 114 7.23 -15.04 10.52
CA VAL A 114 8.37 -14.10 10.58
C VAL A 114 8.89 -13.94 12.01
N ALA A 115 8.02 -13.96 13.02
CA ALA A 115 8.43 -13.84 14.42
C ALA A 115 9.21 -15.06 14.95
N GLU A 116 9.26 -16.15 14.19
CA GLU A 116 9.95 -17.39 14.52
C GLU A 116 11.38 -17.42 13.95
N GLU A 117 11.70 -16.54 12.98
CA GLU A 117 12.99 -16.49 12.29
C GLU A 117 14.13 -15.97 13.18
N GLY A 118 13.82 -15.15 14.19
CA GLY A 118 14.84 -14.67 15.11
C GLY A 118 14.39 -13.57 16.07
N LYS A 119 15.36 -12.98 16.76
CA LYS A 119 15.11 -11.97 17.81
C LYS A 119 14.70 -10.62 17.23
N ILE A 120 15.27 -10.21 16.10
CA ILE A 120 14.95 -8.91 15.49
C ILE A 120 13.60 -8.97 14.79
N GLU A 121 13.33 -10.07 14.12
CA GLU A 121 12.10 -10.39 13.41
C GLU A 121 10.92 -10.44 14.39
N ARG A 122 11.10 -11.12 15.54
CA ARG A 122 10.12 -11.09 16.63
C ARG A 122 9.85 -9.68 17.12
N LYS A 123 10.89 -8.87 17.34
CA LYS A 123 10.74 -7.48 17.79
C LYS A 123 9.98 -6.63 16.77
N ILE A 124 10.28 -6.78 15.48
CA ILE A 124 9.58 -6.10 14.39
C ILE A 124 8.11 -6.53 14.36
N TYR A 125 7.85 -7.83 14.37
CA TYR A 125 6.50 -8.40 14.36
C TYR A 125 5.66 -7.89 15.54
N GLU A 126 6.17 -7.99 16.77
CA GLU A 126 5.47 -7.52 17.98
C GLU A 126 5.17 -6.02 17.95
N SER A 127 6.12 -5.21 17.44
CA SER A 127 5.92 -3.78 17.26
C SER A 127 4.81 -3.49 16.24
N TYR A 128 4.89 -4.14 15.08
CA TYR A 128 3.95 -3.97 13.97
C TYR A 128 2.53 -4.38 14.36
N ILE A 129 2.33 -5.59 14.88
CA ILE A 129 0.98 -6.09 15.22
C ILE A 129 0.33 -5.26 16.33
N LYS A 130 1.11 -4.79 17.31
CA LYS A 130 0.63 -3.93 18.40
C LYS A 130 0.11 -2.61 17.84
N PHE A 131 0.89 -1.97 16.98
CA PHE A 131 0.49 -0.73 16.35
C PHE A 131 -0.72 -0.94 15.43
N ARG A 132 -0.68 -1.93 14.54
CA ARG A 132 -1.78 -2.27 13.62
C ARG A 132 -3.09 -2.47 14.37
N LYS A 133 -3.11 -3.25 15.46
CA LYS A 133 -4.31 -3.49 16.27
C LYS A 133 -4.88 -2.20 16.87
N ALA A 134 -4.02 -1.33 17.41
CA ALA A 134 -4.44 -0.05 17.97
C ALA A 134 -4.99 0.88 16.89
N SER A 135 -4.29 0.99 15.76
CA SER A 135 -4.69 1.83 14.62
C SER A 135 -6.03 1.37 14.03
N MET A 136 -6.24 0.07 13.83
CA MET A 136 -7.51 -0.48 13.35
C MET A 136 -8.67 -0.27 14.34
N ALA A 137 -8.40 -0.32 15.64
CA ALA A 137 -9.43 -0.05 16.65
C ALA A 137 -9.89 1.42 16.59
N TYR A 138 -8.95 2.35 16.45
CA TYR A 138 -9.25 3.77 16.30
C TYR A 138 -9.91 4.10 14.95
N ALA A 139 -9.45 3.51 13.85
CA ALA A 139 -9.96 3.76 12.50
C ALA A 139 -11.49 3.59 12.40
N LYS A 140 -12.08 2.65 13.17
CA LYS A 140 -13.54 2.44 13.23
C LYS A 140 -14.34 3.70 13.58
N VAL A 141 -13.76 4.60 14.37
CA VAL A 141 -14.36 5.89 14.77
C VAL A 141 -13.67 7.10 14.12
N GLY A 142 -12.47 6.90 13.57
CA GLY A 142 -11.70 7.89 12.80
C GLY A 142 -12.15 7.99 11.33
N GLU A 143 -11.20 8.02 10.39
CA GLU A 143 -11.50 8.27 8.96
C GLU A 143 -12.47 7.23 8.37
N LEU A 144 -12.28 5.94 8.66
CA LEU A 144 -13.17 4.89 8.17
C LEU A 144 -14.59 5.07 8.72
N GLY A 145 -14.72 5.43 9.99
CA GLY A 145 -16.02 5.72 10.62
C GLY A 145 -16.72 6.91 9.96
N PHE A 146 -16.00 8.02 9.77
CA PHE A 146 -16.52 9.21 9.10
C PHE A 146 -16.97 8.92 7.67
N LEU A 147 -16.13 8.23 6.87
CA LEU A 147 -16.44 7.91 5.47
C LEU A 147 -17.66 6.98 5.37
N LYS A 148 -17.75 5.96 6.24
CA LYS A 148 -18.94 5.08 6.29
C LYS A 148 -20.21 5.88 6.59
N GLY A 149 -20.18 6.79 7.55
CA GLY A 149 -21.33 7.62 7.90
C GLY A 149 -21.70 8.67 6.84
N ARG A 150 -20.78 9.02 5.93
CA ARG A 150 -21.06 9.91 4.79
C ARG A 150 -21.64 9.18 3.57
N LEU A 151 -21.33 7.89 3.44
CA LEU A 151 -21.78 7.05 2.32
C LEU A 151 -23.10 6.31 2.59
N SER A 152 -23.53 6.23 3.86
CA SER A 152 -24.84 5.72 4.27
C SER A 152 -25.95 6.73 4.02
#